data_AF-A0AAN8HGF2-F1
#
_entry.id   AF-A0AAN8HGF2-F1
#
_cell.length_a   1.000
_cell.length_b   1.000
_cell.length_c   1.000
_cell.angle_alpha   90.00
_cell.angle_beta   90.00
_cell.angle_gamma   90.00
#
_symmetry.space_group_name_H-M   'P 1'
#
loop_
_entity.id
_entity.type
_entity.pdbx_description
1 polymer ?
#
loop_
_entity_poly.entity_id
_entity_poly.type
_entity_poly.pdbx_seq_one_letter_code
_entity_poly.pdbx_strand_id
1 'polypeptide(L)'
;MEGRGQRGTNGSFKRSSIKRSASSSSQKTQRAWIERTFQKRECMHIIPSKDASRCGCGQLVSQHQSVPGVAPEEGGGPVVQLEAPAERWTPPKHTQSSGTDAYGLIEFQGGGTSTRPW
;
A
#
# COMPACT_ATOMS: atom_id res chain seq x y z
N MET A 1 -6.05 -67.03 -34.18
CA MET A 1 -6.02 -66.24 -32.93
C MET A 1 -6.71 -64.92 -33.22
N GLU A 2 -7.83 -64.67 -32.54
CA GLU A 2 -8.49 -63.37 -32.54
C GLU A 2 -7.63 -62.33 -31.80
N GLY A 3 -7.76 -61.07 -32.20
CA GLY A 3 -7.18 -59.92 -31.50
C GLY A 3 -7.70 -58.60 -32.07
N ARG A 4 -8.91 -58.21 -31.68
CA ARG A 4 -9.55 -56.92 -31.99
C ARG A 4 -9.01 -55.80 -31.09
N GLY A 5 -8.93 -54.58 -31.65
CA GLY A 5 -9.14 -53.29 -30.96
C GLY A 5 -7.97 -52.77 -30.11
N GLN A 6 -7.78 -51.48 -29.84
CA GLN A 6 -8.48 -50.22 -30.16
C GLN A 6 -7.52 -49.06 -29.82
N ARG A 7 -7.62 -47.96 -30.58
CA ARG A 7 -7.59 -46.54 -30.15
C ARG A 7 -6.71 -46.13 -28.94
N GLY A 8 -5.68 -45.32 -29.20
CA GLY A 8 -5.04 -44.46 -28.21
C GLY A 8 -4.89 -43.05 -28.77
N THR A 9 -5.49 -42.08 -28.10
CA THR A 9 -5.83 -40.75 -28.59
C THR A 9 -4.64 -39.80 -28.77
N ASN A 10 -4.73 -38.99 -29.83
CA ASN A 10 -3.99 -37.76 -30.06
C ASN A 10 -4.23 -36.77 -28.89
N GLY A 11 -3.33 -36.79 -27.90
CA GLY A 11 -3.39 -35.93 -26.72
C GLY A 11 -2.34 -34.83 -26.82
N SER A 12 -2.65 -33.75 -27.54
CA SER A 12 -1.90 -32.50 -27.40
C SER A 12 -2.09 -32.02 -25.96
N PHE A 13 -1.08 -32.21 -25.11
CA PHE A 13 -1.03 -31.62 -23.77
C PHE A 13 -0.88 -30.10 -23.93
N LYS A 14 -1.99 -29.43 -24.22
CA LYS A 14 -2.09 -27.98 -24.13
C LYS A 14 -1.90 -27.64 -22.65
N ARG A 15 -0.69 -27.22 -22.28
CA ARG A 15 -0.41 -26.61 -20.98
C ARG A 15 -1.28 -25.37 -20.90
N SER A 16 -2.44 -25.50 -20.28
CA SER A 16 -3.33 -24.39 -19.99
C SER A 16 -2.56 -23.42 -19.11
N SER A 17 -2.05 -22.35 -19.70
CA SER A 17 -1.55 -21.21 -18.95
C SER A 17 -2.73 -20.74 -18.11
N ILE A 18 -2.64 -20.88 -16.79
CA ILE A 18 -3.65 -20.38 -15.85
C ILE A 18 -3.60 -18.85 -15.97
N LYS A 19 -4.34 -18.31 -16.93
CA LYS A 19 -4.60 -16.87 -17.01
C LYS A 19 -5.60 -16.59 -15.90
N ARG A 20 -5.11 -16.12 -14.75
CA ARG A 20 -5.94 -15.66 -13.63
C ARG A 20 -6.55 -14.32 -14.01
N SER A 21 -7.42 -14.31 -15.01
CA SER A 21 -8.19 -13.13 -15.37
C SER A 21 -9.35 -13.03 -14.38
N ALA A 22 -9.14 -12.34 -13.26
CA ALA A 22 -10.23 -11.99 -12.36
C ALA A 22 -11.23 -11.12 -13.14
N SER A 23 -12.51 -11.52 -13.12
CA SER A 23 -13.57 -10.73 -13.74
C SER A 23 -13.61 -9.31 -13.16
N SER A 24 -14.04 -8.32 -13.95
CA SER A 24 -14.15 -6.93 -13.51
C SER A 24 -14.99 -6.78 -12.23
N SER A 25 -16.02 -7.62 -12.06
CA SER A 25 -16.83 -7.70 -10.83
C SER A 25 -16.05 -8.23 -9.63
N SER A 26 -15.25 -9.29 -9.79
CA SER A 26 -14.42 -9.86 -8.73
C SER A 26 -13.36 -8.88 -8.25
N GLN A 27 -12.76 -8.12 -9.16
CA GLN A 27 -11.79 -7.07 -8.81
C GLN A 27 -12.43 -5.93 -8.00
N LYS A 28 -13.63 -5.48 -8.36
CA LYS A 28 -14.36 -4.44 -7.60
C LYS A 28 -14.68 -4.89 -6.17
N THR A 29 -15.11 -6.14 -6.00
CA THR A 29 -15.37 -6.72 -4.68
C THR A 29 -14.08 -6.81 -3.85
N GLN A 30 -12.97 -7.25 -4.46
CA GLN A 30 -11.68 -7.29 -3.78
C GLN A 30 -11.21 -5.90 -3.34
N ARG A 31 -11.33 -4.88 -4.21
CA ARG A 31 -11.00 -3.48 -3.88
C ARG A 31 -11.78 -2.98 -2.65
N ALA A 32 -13.10 -3.13 -2.69
CA ALA A 32 -13.98 -2.69 -1.61
C ALA A 32 -13.73 -3.44 -0.30
N TRP A 33 -13.29 -4.70 -0.35
CA TRP A 33 -12.91 -5.45 0.84
C TRP A 33 -11.59 -4.93 1.43
N ILE A 34 -10.54 -4.78 0.61
CA ILE A 34 -9.23 -4.30 1.08
C ILE A 34 -9.34 -2.90 1.70
N GLU A 35 -10.01 -1.97 1.01
CA GLU A 35 -10.18 -0.58 1.48
C GLU A 35 -10.94 -0.49 2.82
N ARG A 36 -11.82 -1.47 3.10
CA ARG A 36 -12.62 -1.51 4.33
C ARG A 36 -11.92 -2.27 5.45
N THR A 37 -11.09 -3.26 5.13
CA THR A 37 -10.43 -4.13 6.12
C THR A 37 -9.09 -3.58 6.60
N PHE A 38 -8.33 -2.92 5.73
CA PHE A 38 -7.00 -2.42 6.04
C PHE A 38 -6.98 -0.90 6.05
N GLN A 39 -6.48 -0.34 7.15
CA GLN A 39 -6.37 1.11 7.32
C GLN A 39 -4.91 1.54 7.16
N LYS A 40 -4.69 2.59 6.36
CA LYS A 40 -3.44 3.35 6.37
C LYS A 40 -3.56 4.51 7.36
N ARG A 41 -2.42 5.03 7.82
CA ARG A 41 -2.34 6.20 8.70
C ARG A 41 -1.45 7.26 8.08
N GLU A 42 -1.95 8.47 7.97
CA GLU A 42 -1.22 9.62 7.42
C GLU A 42 -1.15 10.74 8.45
N CYS A 43 -0.06 11.51 8.49
CA CYS A 43 0.06 12.59 9.47
C CYS A 43 -0.95 13.70 9.19
N MET A 44 -1.63 14.17 10.23
CA MET A 44 -2.60 15.26 10.13
C MET A 44 -1.94 16.63 10.14
N HIS A 45 -0.78 16.73 10.78
CA HIS A 45 0.04 17.93 10.87
C HIS A 45 1.51 17.54 11.03
N ILE A 46 2.42 18.46 10.72
CA ILE A 46 3.85 18.26 10.87
C ILE A 46 4.24 18.52 12.33
N ILE A 47 4.79 17.51 13.00
CA ILE A 47 5.43 17.67 14.30
C ILE A 47 6.95 17.62 14.09
N PRO A 48 7.69 18.69 14.39
CA PRO A 48 9.14 18.69 14.28
C PRO A 48 9.77 17.58 15.12
N SER A 49 10.69 16.82 14.52
CA SER A 49 11.55 15.88 15.23
C SER A 49 12.82 16.59 15.73
N LYS A 50 13.83 15.81 16.17
CA LYS A 50 15.17 16.33 16.49
C LYS A 50 15.78 17.10 15.31
N ASP A 51 15.54 16.61 14.09
CA ASP A 51 15.91 17.30 12.86
C ASP A 51 14.70 18.11 12.34
N ALA A 52 14.83 19.43 12.24
CA ALA A 52 13.73 20.31 11.82
C ALA A 52 13.22 20.05 10.38
N SER A 53 14.01 19.35 9.55
CA SER A 53 13.62 18.95 8.20
C SER A 53 12.76 17.69 8.16
N ARG A 54 12.56 17.02 9.30
CA ARG A 54 11.83 15.75 9.41
C ARG A 54 10.67 15.86 10.39
N CYS A 55 9.53 15.32 9.98
CA CYS A 55 8.41 15.11 10.87
C CYS A 55 8.71 13.94 11.84
N GLY A 56 8.04 13.92 12.99
CA GLY A 56 8.12 12.81 13.95
C GLY A 56 7.76 11.43 13.36
N CYS A 57 7.09 11.36 12.21
CA CYS A 57 6.85 10.13 11.47
C CYS A 57 8.03 9.63 10.62
N GLY A 58 9.10 10.41 10.48
CA GLY A 58 10.31 10.10 9.72
C GLY A 58 10.34 10.65 8.29
N GLN A 59 9.21 11.11 7.75
CA GLN A 59 9.14 11.74 6.43
C GLN A 59 9.72 13.16 6.43
N LEU A 60 10.24 13.58 5.28
CA LEU A 60 10.65 14.97 5.09
C LEU A 60 9.41 15.87 5.15
N VAL A 61 9.58 17.05 5.74
CA VAL A 61 8.51 18.06 5.81
C VAL A 61 7.92 18.37 4.42
N SER A 62 8.75 18.35 3.37
CA SER A 62 8.34 18.57 1.98
C SER A 62 7.48 17.47 1.35
N GLN A 63 7.40 16.28 1.94
CA GLN A 63 6.65 15.13 1.39
C GLN A 63 5.24 15.00 1.96
N HIS A 64 4.84 15.85 2.91
CA HIS A 64 3.48 15.84 3.44
C HIS A 64 2.51 16.50 2.44
N GLN A 65 1.64 15.70 1.82
CA GLN A 65 0.65 16.17 0.83
C GLN A 65 -0.53 16.95 1.45
N SER A 66 -0.79 16.81 2.75
CA SER A 66 -2.03 17.26 3.40
C SER A 66 -1.79 18.23 4.56
N VAL A 67 -0.96 19.26 4.36
CA VAL A 67 -0.85 20.35 5.34
C VAL A 67 -1.22 21.68 4.70
N PRO A 68 -2.51 22.05 4.65
CA PRO A 68 -2.89 23.45 4.64
C PRO A 68 -2.56 24.00 6.04
N GLY A 69 -1.38 24.59 6.20
CA GLY A 69 -0.96 25.12 7.50
C GLY A 69 0.52 25.10 7.76
N VAL A 70 1.35 25.46 6.78
CA VAL A 70 2.55 26.24 7.14
C VAL A 70 2.09 27.67 7.41
N ALA A 71 1.46 27.85 8.56
CA ALA A 71 1.52 29.09 9.29
C ALA A 71 2.27 28.73 10.58
N PRO A 72 3.48 29.27 10.82
CA PRO A 72 3.93 29.37 12.21
C PRO A 72 2.89 30.27 12.90
N GLU A 73 2.36 29.83 14.05
CA GLU A 73 1.48 30.62 14.92
C GLU A 73 0.07 30.92 14.37
N GLU A 74 -0.93 30.27 14.98
CA GLU A 74 -1.93 30.97 15.82
C GLU A 74 -2.93 29.93 16.34
N GLY A 75 -2.73 29.58 17.60
CA GLY A 75 -3.71 28.86 18.38
C GLY A 75 -4.97 29.72 18.57
N GLY A 76 -6.04 29.38 17.86
CA GLY A 76 -7.39 29.81 18.20
C GLY A 76 -7.93 29.04 19.41
N GLY A 77 -7.32 29.22 20.58
CA GLY A 77 -7.77 28.68 21.86
C GLY A 77 -7.05 29.41 23.00
N PRO A 78 -7.75 29.89 24.04
CA PRO A 78 -7.21 30.90 24.95
C PRO A 78 -5.95 30.41 25.66
N VAL A 79 -4.93 31.24 25.51
CA VAL A 79 -3.65 31.31 26.22
C VAL A 79 -3.70 30.72 27.62
N VAL A 80 -3.14 29.52 27.77
CA VAL A 80 -2.40 29.13 28.97
C VAL A 80 -1.03 28.66 28.50
N GLN A 81 -0.06 29.58 28.56
CA GLN A 81 1.35 29.26 28.66
C GLN A 81 1.55 28.40 29.90
N LEU A 82 1.50 27.09 29.72
CA LEU A 82 2.10 26.15 30.64
C LEU A 82 3.05 25.32 29.80
N GLU A 83 4.33 25.36 30.17
CA GLU A 83 5.42 24.58 29.60
C GLU A 83 5.05 23.10 29.44
N ALA A 84 4.40 22.76 28.33
CA ALA A 84 4.25 21.39 27.91
C ALA A 84 5.53 21.04 27.15
N PRO A 85 6.27 20.00 27.56
CA PRO A 85 7.41 19.53 26.78
C PRO A 85 6.89 19.24 25.37
N ALA A 86 7.53 19.84 24.36
CA ALA A 86 7.19 19.72 22.95
C ALA A 86 6.49 18.39 22.68
N GLU A 87 5.19 18.43 22.35
CA GLU A 87 4.35 17.24 22.37
C GLU A 87 4.99 16.16 21.50
N ARG A 88 5.34 15.03 22.12
CA ARG A 88 6.05 13.96 21.43
C ARG A 88 5.11 13.35 20.40
N TRP A 89 5.57 13.26 19.16
CA TRP A 89 4.83 12.58 18.10
C TRP A 89 4.46 11.16 18.52
N THR A 90 3.19 10.83 18.35
CA THR A 90 2.61 9.52 18.64
C THR A 90 1.58 9.15 17.58
N PRO A 91 1.53 7.88 17.14
CA PRO A 91 0.58 7.45 16.11
C PRO A 91 -0.90 7.78 16.40
N PRO A 92 -1.48 7.52 17.59
CA PRO A 92 -2.91 7.73 17.80
C PRO A 92 -3.36 9.20 17.77
N LYS A 93 -2.47 10.14 18.13
CA LYS A 93 -2.81 11.57 18.22
C LYS A 93 -2.48 12.35 16.95
N HIS A 94 -1.44 11.95 16.23
CA HIS A 94 -0.84 12.76 15.18
C HIS A 94 -1.07 12.18 13.77
N THR A 95 -1.83 11.09 13.66
CA THR A 95 -2.19 10.47 12.38
C THR A 95 -3.69 10.27 12.25
N GLN A 96 -4.19 10.39 11.02
CA GLN A 96 -5.55 10.06 10.63
C GLN A 96 -5.56 8.69 9.93
N SER A 97 -6.50 7.83 10.31
CA SER A 97 -6.74 6.56 9.64
C SER A 97 -7.66 6.72 8.44
N SER A 98 -7.29 6.16 7.30
CA SER A 98 -8.11 6.07 6.09
C SER A 98 -8.01 4.67 5.48
N GLY A 99 -8.93 4.31 4.59
CA GLY A 99 -8.86 3.03 3.87
C GLY A 99 -7.59 2.94 3.04
N THR A 100 -6.94 1.77 3.02
CA THR A 100 -5.68 1.61 2.26
C THR A 100 -5.93 1.62 0.76
N ASP A 101 -5.17 2.43 0.02
CA ASP A 101 -5.14 2.51 -1.44
C ASP A 101 -3.88 1.86 -2.03
N ALA A 102 -2.90 1.54 -1.19
CA ALA A 102 -1.65 0.90 -1.56
C ALA A 102 -1.80 -0.63 -1.69
N TYR A 103 -2.58 -1.07 -2.67
CA TYR A 103 -2.77 -2.47 -2.99
C TYR A 103 -2.75 -2.70 -4.51
N GLY A 104 -2.30 -3.86 -4.95
CA GLY A 104 -2.23 -4.19 -6.37
C GLY A 104 -1.25 -5.30 -6.66
N LEU A 105 -1.07 -5.57 -7.95
CA LEU A 105 -0.05 -6.48 -8.44
C LEU A 105 1.14 -5.65 -8.92
N ILE A 106 2.33 -5.95 -8.40
CA ILE A 106 3.57 -5.31 -8.82
C ILE A 106 4.26 -6.25 -9.81
N GLU A 107 4.46 -5.80 -11.04
CA GLU A 107 5.26 -6.51 -12.05
C GLU A 107 6.65 -5.90 -12.11
N PHE A 108 7.66 -6.73 -11.83
CA PHE A 108 9.05 -6.30 -11.95
C PHE A 108 9.49 -6.39 -13.41
N GLN A 109 9.88 -5.25 -13.98
CA GLN A 109 10.54 -5.22 -15.29
C GLN A 109 12.01 -5.62 -15.09
N GLY A 110 12.47 -6.66 -15.77
CA GLY A 110 13.86 -7.14 -15.68
C GLY A 110 14.06 -8.65 -15.62
N GLY A 111 12.98 -9.45 -15.53
CA GLY A 111 13.04 -10.91 -15.52
C GLY A 111 13.16 -11.55 -16.91
N GLY A 112 14.16 -11.15 -17.71
CA GLY A 112 14.57 -11.99 -18.83
C GLY A 112 15.02 -13.32 -18.25
N THR A 113 14.39 -14.42 -18.66
CA THR A 113 14.74 -15.79 -18.28
C THR A 113 16.17 -16.11 -18.73
N SER A 114 17.19 -15.65 -18.00
CA SER A 114 18.56 -16.16 -18.13
C SER A 114 18.69 -17.35 -17.20
N THR A 115 18.03 -18.46 -17.56
CA THR A 115 18.52 -19.77 -17.11
C THR A 115 19.80 -20.03 -17.89
N ARG A 116 20.94 -19.55 -17.40
CA ARG A 116 22.23 -20.10 -17.81
C ARG A 116 22.34 -21.46 -17.10
N PRO A 117 22.42 -22.57 -17.84
CA PRO A 117 22.77 -23.84 -17.22
C PRO A 117 24.19 -23.71 -16.64
N TRP A 118 24.37 -24.25 -15.44
CA TRP A 118 25.65 -24.42 -14.78
C TRP A 118 26.55 -25.37 -15.57
#